data_AF-A0AAU9LKK1-F1
#
_entry.id   AF-A0AAU9LKK1-F1
#
_cell.length_a   1.000
_cell.length_b   1.000
_cell.length_c   1.000
_cell.angle_alpha   90.00
_cell.angle_beta   90.00
_cell.angle_gamma   90.00
#
_symmetry.space_group_name_H-M   'P 1'
#
loop_
_entity.id
_entity.type
_entity.pdbx_description
1 polymer ?
#
loop_
_entity_poly.entity_id
_entity_poly.type
_entity_poly.pdbx_seq_one_letter_code
_entity_poly.pdbx_strand_id
1 'polypeptide(L)'
;MASSQCPTDRNFFVVDFHYNGTFAPNPLVYFDPDRQSVGDVDFSAFEYEEFMEFLQKLTRTRSKDIYFCLPQESLSHGIHTPVNDGDYKEFLDLAYANERRMNVYVGHYNEPIFEWIEEEENEDQDYSCEEDEDSVLSDTYSVDHE
;
A
#
# COMPACT_ATOMS: atom_id res chain seq x y z
N MET A 1 1.97 -10.86 48.43
CA MET A 1 1.62 -10.03 47.25
C MET A 1 2.44 -10.58 46.10
N ALA A 2 1.82 -11.31 45.19
CA ALA A 2 2.50 -11.79 44.00
C ALA A 2 2.61 -10.61 43.03
N SER A 3 3.84 -10.16 42.77
CA SER A 3 4.09 -9.22 41.69
C SER A 3 3.76 -9.93 40.38
N SER A 4 2.65 -9.53 39.75
CA SER A 4 2.37 -9.87 38.37
C SER A 4 3.46 -9.25 37.51
N GLN A 5 4.47 -10.04 37.16
CA GLN A 5 5.35 -9.71 36.06
C GLN A 5 4.50 -9.81 34.80
N CYS A 6 4.07 -8.67 34.26
CA CYS A 6 3.59 -8.60 32.89
C CYS A 6 4.82 -8.85 32.01
N PRO A 7 4.92 -9.94 31.23
CA PRO A 7 5.98 -10.04 30.23
C PRO A 7 5.51 -9.18 29.04
N THR A 8 5.66 -7.87 29.15
CA THR A 8 5.35 -6.97 28.03
C THR A 8 6.64 -6.43 27.45
N ASP A 9 7.55 -7.36 27.11
CA ASP A 9 8.52 -7.15 26.04
C ASP A 9 8.23 -8.24 24.99
N ARG A 10 7.02 -8.19 24.44
CA ARG A 10 6.69 -9.04 23.30
C ARG A 10 7.22 -8.29 22.07
N ASN A 11 8.36 -8.76 21.58
CA ASN A 11 9.00 -8.28 20.35
C ASN A 11 8.21 -8.66 19.07
N PHE A 12 6.89 -8.83 19.20
CA PHE A 12 6.01 -9.20 18.11
C PHE A 12 5.43 -7.93 17.51
N PHE A 13 5.43 -7.86 16.18
CA PHE A 13 4.72 -6.84 15.43
C PHE A 13 3.34 -7.37 15.04
N VAL A 14 2.39 -6.45 14.84
CA VAL A 14 1.03 -6.79 14.44
C VAL A 14 0.94 -6.79 12.92
N VAL A 15 0.41 -7.87 12.35
CA VAL A 15 0.08 -7.94 10.92
C VAL A 15 -1.43 -7.84 10.74
N ASP A 16 -1.85 -6.87 9.95
CA ASP A 16 -3.24 -6.69 9.52
C ASP A 16 -3.41 -7.36 8.15
N PHE A 17 -4.07 -8.51 8.13
CA PHE A 17 -4.39 -9.25 6.90
C PHE A 17 -5.70 -8.74 6.32
N HIS A 18 -5.67 -8.31 5.06
CA HIS A 18 -6.81 -7.87 4.26
C HIS A 18 -7.01 -8.88 3.13
N TYR A 19 -8.17 -9.54 3.11
CA TYR A 19 -8.48 -10.61 2.15
C TYR A 19 -9.95 -10.57 1.76
N ASN A 20 -10.33 -11.33 0.72
CA ASN A 20 -11.65 -11.28 0.09
C ASN A 20 -12.07 -9.89 -0.45
N GLY A 21 -11.14 -8.94 -0.53
CA GLY A 21 -11.35 -7.65 -1.17
C GLY A 21 -10.94 -7.66 -2.64
N THR A 22 -10.97 -6.48 -3.26
CA THR A 22 -10.57 -6.28 -4.66
C THR A 22 -9.78 -4.98 -4.77
N PHE A 23 -8.70 -4.99 -5.55
CA PHE A 23 -7.98 -3.77 -5.87
C PHE A 23 -8.76 -2.96 -6.91
N ALA A 24 -8.79 -1.65 -6.75
CA ALA A 24 -9.36 -0.73 -7.72
C ALA A 24 -8.37 0.41 -8.01
N PRO A 25 -8.24 0.83 -9.29
CA PRO A 25 -7.37 1.94 -9.67
C PRO A 25 -7.99 3.32 -9.38
N ASN A 26 -7.14 4.35 -9.39
CA ASN A 26 -7.43 5.79 -9.44
C ASN A 26 -8.40 6.28 -8.34
N PRO A 27 -7.95 6.42 -7.07
CA PRO A 27 -6.63 6.06 -6.55
C PRO A 27 -6.51 4.56 -6.26
N LEU A 28 -5.29 4.00 -6.27
CA LEU A 28 -5.10 2.58 -5.90
C LEU A 28 -5.58 2.31 -4.46
N VAL A 29 -6.64 1.51 -4.33
CA VAL A 29 -7.26 1.13 -3.06
C VAL A 29 -7.64 -0.35 -3.04
N TYR A 30 -7.82 -0.90 -1.84
CA TYR A 30 -8.33 -2.27 -1.62
C TYR A 30 -9.74 -2.21 -1.01
N PHE A 31 -10.77 -2.49 -1.82
CA PHE A 31 -12.18 -2.37 -1.45
C PHE A 31 -12.74 -3.63 -0.77
N ASP A 32 -13.69 -3.40 0.14
CA ASP A 32 -14.49 -4.39 0.88
C ASP A 32 -13.70 -5.59 1.45
N PRO A 33 -12.55 -5.38 2.14
CA PRO A 33 -11.80 -6.50 2.71
C PRO A 33 -12.44 -7.06 3.99
N ASP A 34 -12.37 -8.37 4.13
CA ASP A 34 -12.28 -8.98 5.46
C ASP A 34 -10.93 -8.61 6.07
N ARG A 35 -10.93 -8.13 7.32
CA ARG A 35 -9.71 -7.75 8.04
C ARG A 35 -9.48 -8.61 9.27
N GLN A 36 -8.27 -9.12 9.41
CA GLN A 36 -7.83 -9.85 10.61
C GLN A 36 -6.47 -9.38 11.09
N SER A 37 -6.42 -8.88 12.32
CA SER A 37 -5.17 -8.45 12.98
C SER A 37 -4.59 -9.60 13.80
N VAL A 38 -3.30 -9.90 13.60
CA VAL A 38 -2.56 -10.94 14.35
C VAL A 38 -1.32 -10.32 14.98
N GLY A 39 -1.24 -10.37 16.32
CA GLY A 39 -0.10 -9.84 17.09
C GLY A 39 0.47 -10.80 18.14
N ASP A 40 0.01 -12.05 18.15
CA ASP A 40 0.46 -13.09 19.10
C ASP A 40 1.35 -14.15 18.43
N VAL A 41 1.75 -13.92 17.18
CA VAL A 41 2.57 -14.83 16.37
C VAL A 41 3.95 -14.24 16.14
N ASP A 42 4.98 -15.07 16.28
CA ASP A 42 6.34 -14.69 15.94
C ASP A 42 6.61 -14.92 14.45
N PHE A 43 6.25 -13.93 13.63
CA PHE A 43 6.50 -13.99 12.18
C PHE A 43 7.99 -14.02 11.83
N SER A 44 8.88 -13.57 12.74
CA SER A 44 10.33 -13.65 12.51
C SER A 44 10.88 -15.08 12.55
N ALA A 45 10.12 -16.02 13.13
CA ALA A 45 10.47 -17.42 13.19
C ALA A 45 10.04 -18.20 11.94
N PHE A 46 9.31 -17.58 11.01
CA PHE A 46 8.85 -18.21 9.78
C PHE A 46 9.82 -17.95 8.62
N GLU A 47 9.98 -18.95 7.76
CA GLU A 47 10.41 -18.75 6.37
C GLU A 47 9.22 -18.26 5.52
N TYR A 48 9.49 -17.72 4.33
CA TYR A 48 8.46 -17.18 3.44
C TYR A 48 7.37 -18.21 3.12
N GLU A 49 7.76 -19.47 2.86
CA GLU A 49 6.79 -20.54 2.59
C GLU A 49 5.90 -20.83 3.80
N GLU A 50 6.46 -20.82 5.02
CA GLU A 50 5.71 -21.02 6.27
C GLU A 50 4.72 -19.88 6.52
N PHE A 51 5.13 -18.64 6.23
CA PHE A 51 4.25 -17.47 6.27
C PHE A 51 3.09 -17.61 5.27
N MET A 52 3.38 -18.05 4.04
CA MET A 52 2.34 -18.28 3.03
C MET A 52 1.37 -19.39 3.43
N GLU A 53 1.86 -20.49 4.01
CA GLU A 53 0.99 -21.52 4.55
C GLU A 53 0.10 -21.01 5.69
N PHE A 54 0.67 -20.19 6.59
CA PHE A 54 -0.07 -19.56 7.67
C PHE A 54 -1.19 -18.67 7.11
N LEU A 55 -0.86 -17.79 6.16
CA LEU A 55 -1.82 -16.89 5.52
C LEU A 55 -2.95 -17.64 4.83
N GLN A 56 -2.64 -18.73 4.11
CA GLN A 56 -3.65 -19.54 3.43
C GLN A 56 -4.58 -20.26 4.43
N LYS A 57 -4.03 -20.76 5.55
CA LYS A 57 -4.83 -21.36 6.63
C LYS A 57 -5.73 -20.32 7.31
N LEU A 58 -5.20 -19.10 7.51
CA LEU A 58 -5.88 -17.99 8.16
C LEU A 58 -7.09 -17.49 7.33
N THR A 59 -6.82 -17.14 6.08
CA THR A 59 -7.78 -16.50 5.16
C THR A 59 -8.66 -17.52 4.43
N ARG A 60 -8.32 -18.81 4.48
CA ARG A 60 -8.94 -19.89 3.70
C ARG A 60 -8.87 -19.68 2.19
N THR A 61 -7.97 -18.81 1.72
CA THR A 61 -7.69 -18.61 0.30
C THR A 61 -6.62 -19.58 -0.20
N ARG A 62 -6.57 -19.77 -1.52
CA ARG A 62 -5.47 -20.43 -2.23
C ARG A 62 -4.65 -19.44 -3.06
N SER A 63 -4.92 -18.14 -2.93
CA SER A 63 -4.17 -17.10 -3.61
C SER A 63 -2.69 -17.20 -3.25
N LYS A 64 -1.86 -17.00 -4.27
CA LYS A 64 -0.41 -16.90 -4.11
C LYS A 64 0.07 -15.45 -4.17
N ASP A 65 -0.75 -14.59 -4.75
CA ASP A 65 -0.44 -13.17 -4.90
C ASP A 65 -0.77 -12.47 -3.59
N ILE A 66 0.28 -11.98 -2.95
CA ILE A 66 0.19 -11.20 -1.73
C ILE A 66 1.03 -9.94 -1.88
N TYR A 67 0.64 -8.91 -1.14
CA TYR A 67 1.30 -7.62 -1.16
C TYR A 67 1.42 -7.10 0.26
N PHE A 68 2.58 -6.58 0.63
CA PHE A 68 2.73 -5.86 1.90
C PHE A 68 2.79 -4.36 1.67
N CYS A 69 2.33 -3.60 2.66
CA CYS A 69 2.45 -2.15 2.69
C CYS A 69 2.43 -1.66 4.14
N LEU A 70 3.24 -0.63 4.44
CA LEU A 70 3.24 -0.03 5.76
C LEU A 70 1.90 0.68 6.04
N PRO A 71 1.39 0.67 7.29
CA PRO A 71 0.10 1.29 7.60
C PRO A 71 -0.02 2.78 7.31
N GLN A 72 1.11 3.48 7.26
CA GLN A 72 1.19 4.91 6.99
C GLN A 72 1.42 5.26 5.51
N GLU A 73 1.68 4.27 4.66
CA GLU A 73 1.94 4.47 3.24
C GLU A 73 0.67 4.26 2.40
N SER A 74 0.56 4.96 1.28
CA SER A 74 -0.49 4.69 0.30
C SER A 74 -0.17 3.40 -0.46
N LEU A 75 -1.19 2.68 -0.93
CA LEU A 75 -0.96 1.49 -1.75
C LEU A 75 -0.23 1.82 -3.05
N SER A 76 -0.46 3.01 -3.63
CA SER A 76 0.23 3.42 -4.86
C SER A 76 1.75 3.57 -4.69
N HIS A 77 2.25 3.87 -3.49
CA HIS A 77 3.68 4.07 -3.27
C HIS A 77 4.37 2.95 -2.46
N GLY A 78 3.66 2.36 -1.49
CA GLY A 78 4.26 1.46 -0.49
C GLY A 78 4.00 -0.03 -0.73
N ILE A 79 3.34 -0.39 -1.84
CA ILE A 79 3.02 -1.79 -2.11
C ILE A 79 4.23 -2.55 -2.65
N HIS A 80 4.50 -3.71 -2.06
CA HIS A 80 5.59 -4.58 -2.46
C HIS A 80 5.14 -6.04 -2.50
N THR A 81 5.60 -6.78 -3.51
CA THR A 81 5.34 -8.21 -3.65
C THR A 81 6.55 -9.02 -3.15
N PRO A 82 6.42 -9.75 -2.04
CA PRO A 82 7.47 -10.67 -1.61
C PRO A 82 7.43 -11.93 -2.48
N VAL A 83 8.58 -12.37 -3.00
CA VAL A 83 8.67 -13.61 -3.80
C VAL A 83 9.66 -14.62 -3.23
N ASN A 84 10.47 -14.23 -2.24
CA ASN A 84 11.46 -15.09 -1.59
C ASN A 84 11.72 -14.68 -0.12
N ASP A 85 12.53 -15.48 0.59
CA ASP A 85 12.90 -15.22 1.99
C ASP A 85 13.66 -13.90 2.22
N GLY A 86 14.37 -13.41 1.20
CA GLY A 86 15.05 -12.11 1.23
C GLY A 86 14.05 -10.96 1.30
N ASP A 87 13.07 -10.95 0.40
CA ASP A 87 12.00 -9.93 0.41
C ASP A 87 11.16 -10.04 1.68
N TYR A 88 10.91 -11.27 2.14
CA TYR A 88 10.22 -11.51 3.41
C TYR A 88 11.00 -10.92 4.59
N LYS A 89 12.32 -11.07 4.64
CA LYS A 89 13.15 -10.45 5.68
C LYS A 89 13.12 -8.93 5.62
N GLU A 90 13.16 -8.35 4.42
CA GLU A 90 13.02 -6.91 4.25
C GLU A 90 11.67 -6.40 4.78
N PHE A 91 10.59 -7.13 4.50
CA PHE A 91 9.27 -6.90 5.10
C PHE A 91 9.30 -6.91 6.64
N LEU A 92 9.99 -7.88 7.25
CA LEU A 92 10.14 -7.95 8.71
C LEU A 92 10.93 -6.75 9.26
N ASP A 93 12.07 -6.44 8.64
CA ASP A 93 12.92 -5.31 9.03
C ASP A 93 12.16 -3.98 8.94
N LEU A 94 11.38 -3.78 7.87
CA LEU A 94 10.49 -2.63 7.72
C LEU A 94 9.44 -2.56 8.81
N ALA A 95 8.77 -3.67 9.15
CA ALA A 95 7.80 -3.70 10.24
C ALA A 95 8.45 -3.36 11.59
N TYR A 96 9.64 -3.87 11.88
CA TYR A 96 10.38 -3.56 13.11
C TYR A 96 10.81 -2.09 13.19
N ALA A 97 11.16 -1.49 12.06
CA ALA A 97 11.51 -0.07 11.97
C ALA A 97 10.28 0.86 12.09
N ASN A 98 9.08 0.38 11.72
CA ASN A 98 7.89 1.20 11.57
C ASN A 98 6.74 0.73 12.49
N GLU A 99 6.73 1.25 13.72
CA GLU A 99 5.66 1.05 14.71
C GLU A 99 5.30 -0.41 15.04
N ARG A 100 6.07 -1.38 14.53
CA ARG A 100 5.79 -2.81 14.68
C ARG A 100 4.39 -3.14 14.16
N ARG A 101 4.04 -2.59 13.00
CA ARG A 101 2.79 -2.89 12.29
C ARG A 101 2.98 -2.97 10.79
N MET A 102 2.19 -3.82 10.15
CA MET A 102 2.27 -4.03 8.70
C MET A 102 0.93 -4.51 8.15
N ASN A 103 0.54 -4.03 6.97
CA ASN A 103 -0.61 -4.56 6.24
C ASN A 103 -0.17 -5.62 5.24
N VAL A 104 -0.99 -6.65 5.08
CA VAL A 104 -0.83 -7.66 4.03
C VAL A 104 -2.15 -7.79 3.28
N TYR A 105 -2.11 -7.62 1.96
CA TYR A 105 -3.27 -7.68 1.07
C TYR A 105 -3.18 -8.94 0.20
N VAL A 106 -4.29 -9.64 0.06
CA VAL A 106 -4.37 -10.85 -0.77
C VAL A 106 -4.97 -10.51 -2.13
N GLY A 107 -4.21 -10.76 -3.20
CA GLY A 107 -4.70 -10.66 -4.57
C GLY A 107 -5.58 -11.86 -4.94
N HIS A 108 -6.65 -11.65 -5.69
CA HIS A 108 -7.56 -12.73 -6.10
C HIS A 108 -7.77 -12.80 -7.61
N TYR A 109 -7.57 -11.71 -8.34
CA TYR A 109 -7.99 -11.61 -9.74
C TYR A 109 -6.85 -11.36 -10.72
N ASN A 110 -5.59 -11.55 -10.30
CA ASN A 110 -4.40 -11.26 -11.09
C ASN A 110 -4.46 -9.84 -11.68
N GLU A 111 -4.91 -8.90 -10.84
CA GLU A 111 -5.07 -7.48 -11.18
C GLU A 111 -3.72 -6.89 -11.61
N PRO A 112 -3.69 -6.03 -12.65
CA PRO A 112 -2.47 -5.39 -13.12
C PRO A 112 -2.11 -4.19 -12.23
N ILE A 113 -1.96 -4.44 -10.92
CA ILE A 113 -1.78 -3.39 -9.89
C ILE A 113 -0.64 -2.44 -10.24
N PHE A 114 0.49 -2.97 -10.70
CA PHE A 114 1.65 -2.15 -11.06
C PHE A 114 1.42 -1.28 -12.31
N GLU A 115 0.62 -1.74 -13.28
CA GLU A 115 0.25 -0.89 -14.42
C GLU A 115 -0.63 0.27 -13.95
N TRP A 116 -1.58 0.01 -13.05
CA TRP A 116 -2.43 1.06 -12.47
C TRP A 116 -1.64 2.10 -11.67
N ILE A 117 -0.58 1.68 -10.97
CA ILE A 117 0.32 2.60 -10.26
C ILE A 117 1.05 3.49 -11.25
N GLU A 118 1.61 2.91 -12.32
CA GLU A 118 2.30 3.68 -13.36
C GLU A 118 1.34 4.66 -14.05
N GLU A 119 0.11 4.25 -14.34
CA GLU A 119 -0.92 5.13 -14.94
C GLU A 119 -1.26 6.31 -14.02
N GLU A 120 -1.48 6.06 -12.72
CA GLU A 120 -1.76 7.10 -11.71
C GLU A 120 -0.62 8.13 -11.67
N GLU A 121 0.65 7.68 -11.64
CA GLU A 121 1.83 8.57 -11.65
C GLU A 121 1.98 9.40 -12.94
N ASN A 122 1.48 8.91 -14.08
CA ASN A 122 1.52 9.64 -15.36
C ASN A 122 0.39 10.67 -15.47
N GLU A 123 -0.81 10.39 -14.94
CA GLU A 123 -1.94 11.32 -14.95
C GLU A 123 -1.66 12.58 -14.12
N ASP A 124 -0.92 12.46 -13.00
CA ASP A 124 -0.53 13.59 -12.16
C ASP A 124 0.48 14.55 -12.83
N GLN A 125 1.12 14.15 -13.93
CA GLN A 125 2.12 14.95 -14.67
C GLN A 125 1.51 15.79 -15.80
N ASP A 126 0.23 15.58 -16.16
CA ASP A 126 -0.46 16.28 -17.25
C ASP A 126 -1.21 17.54 -16.79
N TYR A 127 -0.56 18.35 -15.94
CA TYR A 127 -1.00 19.72 -15.62
C TYR A 127 0.12 20.73 -15.92
N SER A 128 0.73 20.64 -17.10
CA SER A 128 1.58 21.71 -17.60
C SER A 128 0.71 22.86 -18.12
N CYS A 129 0.30 23.72 -17.19
CA CYS A 129 -0.08 25.13 -17.36
C CYS A 129 -0.18 25.60 -18.83
N GLU A 130 -1.40 25.73 -19.34
CA GLU A 130 -1.67 26.62 -20.47
C GLU A 130 -1.22 28.02 -20.02
N GLU A 131 -0.03 28.46 -20.44
CA GLU A 131 0.40 29.85 -20.24
C GLU A 131 -0.62 30.75 -20.98
N ASP A 132 -1.40 31.51 -20.22
CA ASP A 132 -2.19 32.66 -20.69
C ASP A 132 -1.28 33.54 -21.58
N GLU A 133 -1.39 33.38 -22.90
CA GLU A 133 -0.80 34.32 -23.84
C GLU A 133 -1.63 35.62 -23.77
N ASP A 134 -1.10 36.55 -22.98
CA ASP A 134 -1.51 37.94 -22.79
C ASP A 134 -1.98 38.56 -24.13
N SER A 135 -3.30 38.50 -24.37
CA SER A 135 -3.92 39.23 -25.48
C SER A 135 -3.95 40.71 -25.12
N VAL A 136 -2.82 41.38 -25.36
CA VAL A 136 -2.70 42.82 -25.36
C VAL A 136 -3.62 43.40 -26.43
N LEU A 137 -4.87 43.69 -26.05
CA LEU A 137 -5.77 44.55 -26.81
C LEU A 137 -5.09 45.91 -26.99
N SER A 138 -4.51 46.11 -28.17
CA SER A 138 -4.04 47.42 -28.60
C SER A 138 -5.27 48.27 -28.95
N ASP A 139 -5.93 48.79 -27.92
CA ASP A 139 -6.87 49.90 -28.05
C ASP A 139 -6.08 51.17 -28.38
N THR A 140 -6.07 51.54 -29.66
CA THR A 140 -6.02 52.96 -30.01
C THR A 140 -7.05 53.24 -31.08
N TYR A 141 -8.25 53.56 -30.60
CA TYR A 141 -9.20 54.35 -31.35
C TYR A 141 -8.62 55.77 -31.49
N SER A 142 -8.65 56.33 -32.68
CA SER A 142 -8.66 57.77 -32.86
C SER A 142 -9.54 58.06 -34.06
N VAL A 143 -10.65 58.71 -33.74
CA VAL A 143 -11.79 59.02 -34.58
C VAL A 143 -11.44 60.20 -35.51
N ASP A 144 -11.77 60.05 -36.79
CA ASP A 144 -11.79 61.09 -37.83
C ASP A 144 -12.69 62.27 -37.44
N HIS A 145 -12.21 63.51 -37.48
CA HIS A 145 -13.04 64.70 -37.69
C HIS A 145 -12.25 65.83 -38.42
N GLU A 146 -12.75 66.13 -39.63
CA GLU A 146 -12.64 67.35 -40.47
C GLU A 146 -11.41 67.58 -41.37
#